data_AF-A0AAE0F0N9-F1
#
_entry.id   AF-A0AAE0F0N9-F1
#
_cell.length_a   1.000
_cell.length_b   1.000
_cell.length_c   1.000
_cell.angle_alpha   90.00
_cell.angle_beta   90.00
_cell.angle_gamma   90.00
#
_symmetry.space_group_name_H-M   'P 1'
#
loop_
_entity.id
_entity.type
_entity.pdbx_description
1 polymer ?
#
loop_
_entity_poly.entity_id
_entity_poly.type
_entity_poly.pdbx_seq_one_letter_code
_entity_poly.pdbx_strand_id
1 'polypeptide(L)'
;MTTQVTEALQARYCPNFPPQIIPATASPQPSLQDRSSNSSEFSALNSVPQTKAGTLPPLHDGHIKPHGGLLSNLMHTNAKDKGDLLKECNGRVLALSDRGACDVELLMNGGFSPLEGFMNQETYKHVVLNARLPNGTLFGLPVVLDTMDEFLKPGQKVALEYKARVLAVLEIDSKWIPDKPLEAYHCYGSTLLEHPGVQMICMERGKYYLGGNVYGLELPARDIPCATPSEVRAQLPKNAVSSIARCPPQDD
;
A
#
# COMPACT_ATOMS: atom_id res chain seq x y z
N MET A 1 -30.89 -28.34 23.29
CA MET A 1 -30.57 -28.05 21.87
C MET A 1 -29.21 -27.37 21.80
N THR A 2 -28.15 -28.09 22.19
CA THR A 2 -26.80 -27.52 22.34
C THR A 2 -25.76 -28.56 21.94
N THR A 3 -25.99 -29.23 20.80
CA THR A 3 -25.15 -30.34 20.35
C THR A 3 -25.13 -30.45 18.82
N GLN A 4 -25.30 -29.34 18.08
CA GLN A 4 -25.25 -29.35 16.60
C GLN A 4 -24.39 -28.25 15.97
N VAL A 5 -23.63 -27.47 16.75
CA VAL A 5 -22.80 -26.38 16.17
C VAL A 5 -21.31 -26.76 16.08
N THR A 6 -20.88 -27.85 16.71
CA THR A 6 -19.47 -28.29 16.70
C THR A 6 -19.08 -29.17 15.52
N GLU A 7 -20.01 -29.71 14.73
CA GLU A 7 -19.69 -30.62 13.60
C GLU A 7 -19.45 -29.92 12.26
N ALA A 8 -19.80 -28.63 12.10
CA ALA A 8 -19.67 -27.94 10.81
C ALA A 8 -18.29 -27.31 10.55
N LEU A 9 -17.41 -27.23 11.56
CA LEU A 9 -16.08 -26.61 11.43
C LEU A 9 -14.96 -27.58 11.04
N GLN A 10 -15.25 -28.88 10.93
CA GLN A 10 -14.24 -29.92 10.70
C GLN A 10 -14.07 -30.33 9.22
N ALA A 11 -14.85 -29.77 8.30
CA ALA A 11 -14.91 -30.21 6.90
C ALA A 11 -14.05 -29.40 5.90
N ARG A 12 -13.14 -28.52 6.36
CA ARG A 12 -12.21 -27.77 5.48
C ARG A 12 -10.73 -27.93 5.81
N TYR A 13 -10.38 -28.97 6.56
CA TYR A 13 -8.99 -29.36 6.74
C TYR A 13 -8.60 -30.35 5.62
N CYS A 14 -7.79 -29.91 4.66
CA CYS A 14 -7.09 -30.82 3.76
C CYS A 14 -6.07 -31.62 4.58
N PRO A 15 -6.21 -32.94 4.72
CA PRO A 15 -5.27 -33.76 5.46
C PRO A 15 -4.22 -34.27 4.47
N ASN A 16 -3.05 -33.64 4.40
CA ASN A 16 -1.77 -34.28 4.01
C ASN A 16 -0.72 -33.21 3.71
N PHE A 17 -0.05 -32.73 4.74
CA PHE A 17 1.34 -32.27 4.62
C PHE A 17 2.01 -32.45 5.99
N PRO A 18 2.86 -33.49 6.18
CA PRO A 18 3.56 -33.66 7.44
C PRO A 18 4.63 -32.57 7.61
N PRO A 19 4.86 -32.05 8.83
CA PRO A 19 5.89 -31.05 9.08
C PRO A 19 7.27 -31.69 8.94
N GLN A 20 8.04 -31.27 7.93
CA GLN A 20 9.45 -31.61 7.82
C GLN A 20 10.23 -30.71 8.78
N ILE A 21 10.68 -31.29 9.89
CA ILE A 21 11.63 -30.67 10.81
C ILE A 21 13.00 -30.71 10.13
N ILE A 22 13.50 -29.54 9.67
CA ILE A 22 14.85 -29.41 9.12
C ILE A 22 15.82 -29.21 10.29
N PRO A 23 16.85 -30.06 10.47
CA PRO A 23 17.83 -29.88 11.55
C PRO A 23 18.76 -28.70 11.24
N ALA A 24 19.01 -27.88 12.25
CA ALA A 24 19.96 -26.77 12.20
C ALA A 24 21.38 -27.30 11.92
N THR A 25 21.88 -27.08 10.71
CA THR A 25 23.27 -27.27 10.36
C THR A 25 23.92 -25.90 10.20
N ALA A 26 24.88 -25.62 11.08
CA ALA A 26 25.68 -24.41 11.05
C ALA A 26 26.46 -24.33 9.73
N SER A 27 26.29 -23.23 9.01
CA SER A 27 27.16 -22.85 7.89
C SER A 27 27.85 -21.51 8.21
N PRO A 28 29.11 -21.32 7.78
CA PRO A 28 30.00 -20.30 8.32
C PRO A 28 29.66 -18.91 7.76
N GLN A 29 29.64 -17.89 8.62
CA GLN A 29 29.56 -16.51 8.14
C GLN A 29 30.89 -16.08 7.49
N PRO A 30 30.87 -15.45 6.31
CA PRO A 30 32.07 -14.83 5.76
C PRO A 30 32.36 -13.52 6.48
N SER A 31 33.62 -13.38 6.88
CA SER A 31 34.20 -12.24 7.59
C SER A 31 34.14 -10.94 6.77
N LEU A 32 33.82 -9.85 7.46
CA LEU A 32 33.93 -8.47 7.02
C LEU A 32 35.41 -8.08 6.81
N GLN A 33 35.89 -8.18 5.59
CA GLN A 33 36.99 -7.39 5.01
C GLN A 33 37.07 -7.71 3.51
N ASP A 34 37.43 -6.71 2.72
CA ASP A 34 37.61 -6.74 1.25
C ASP A 34 36.37 -6.58 0.37
N ARG A 35 36.06 -5.31 0.07
CA ARG A 35 35.76 -4.82 -1.30
C ARG A 35 35.68 -3.29 -1.34
N SER A 36 36.83 -2.65 -1.12
CA SER A 36 37.13 -1.40 -1.81
C SER A 36 37.47 -1.70 -3.27
N SER A 37 37.27 -0.73 -4.16
CA SER A 37 37.55 -0.73 -5.61
C SER A 37 36.55 -1.48 -6.52
N ASN A 38 35.56 -0.74 -7.01
CA ASN A 38 35.40 -0.48 -8.45
C ASN A 38 34.21 0.47 -8.68
N SER A 39 34.50 1.76 -8.60
CA SER A 39 33.60 2.87 -8.89
C SER A 39 33.98 3.48 -10.24
N SER A 40 33.49 2.93 -11.35
CA SER A 40 33.51 3.61 -12.65
C SER A 40 32.88 2.74 -13.75
N GLU A 41 31.57 2.50 -13.74
CA GLU A 41 30.87 2.04 -14.98
C GLU A 41 29.33 2.03 -14.93
N PHE A 42 28.70 2.99 -14.25
CA PHE A 42 27.24 3.17 -14.36
C PHE A 42 26.91 4.67 -14.47
N SER A 43 27.50 5.30 -15.48
CA SER A 43 27.10 6.62 -15.94
C SER A 43 26.59 6.46 -17.37
N ALA A 44 25.45 7.07 -17.66
CA ALA A 44 24.67 7.01 -18.89
C ALA A 44 23.76 5.78 -19.03
N LEU A 45 22.52 5.94 -18.55
CA LEU A 45 21.26 5.62 -19.23
C LEU A 45 20.09 5.94 -18.29
N ASN A 46 19.86 7.23 -18.03
CA ASN A 46 18.63 7.70 -17.39
C ASN A 46 18.20 9.00 -18.06
N SER A 47 17.38 8.86 -19.10
CA SER A 47 16.57 9.94 -19.64
C SER A 47 15.23 9.36 -20.06
N VAL A 48 14.31 9.21 -19.09
CA VAL A 48 12.89 8.98 -19.36
C VAL A 48 12.16 10.33 -19.19
N PRO A 49 11.25 10.71 -20.11
CA PRO A 49 10.65 12.04 -20.12
C PRO A 49 9.61 12.20 -19.00
N GLN A 50 9.64 13.34 -18.31
CA GLN A 50 8.61 13.74 -17.36
C GLN A 50 7.36 14.20 -18.10
N THR A 51 6.25 13.47 -17.96
CA THR A 51 4.93 13.92 -18.40
C THR A 51 4.25 14.66 -17.25
N LYS A 52 3.86 15.92 -17.49
CA LYS A 52 3.28 16.85 -16.52
C LYS A 52 1.86 16.42 -16.09
N ALA A 53 1.67 16.19 -14.80
CA ALA A 53 0.40 16.37 -14.11
C ALA A 53 0.58 17.43 -13.00
N GLY A 54 -0.42 18.29 -12.81
CA GLY A 54 -0.34 19.58 -12.11
C GLY A 54 0.34 19.55 -10.74
N THR A 55 1.53 20.15 -10.66
CA THR A 55 2.30 20.29 -9.42
C THR A 55 1.77 21.47 -8.61
N LEU A 56 1.15 21.21 -7.46
CA LEU A 56 0.94 22.22 -6.41
C LEU A 56 2.32 22.70 -5.90
N PRO A 57 2.48 24.00 -5.56
CA PRO A 57 3.79 24.57 -5.21
C PRO A 57 4.40 23.91 -3.96
N PRO A 58 5.74 23.85 -3.85
CA PRO A 58 6.41 23.24 -2.71
C PRO A 58 6.15 24.05 -1.44
N LEU A 59 5.33 23.52 -0.54
CA LEU A 59 5.14 24.05 0.81
C LEU A 59 6.41 23.82 1.64
N HIS A 60 7.36 24.75 1.56
CA HIS A 60 8.52 24.79 2.47
C HIS A 60 8.52 26.06 3.32
N ASP A 61 7.43 26.24 4.07
CA ASP A 61 7.31 27.19 5.19
C ASP A 61 7.86 26.55 6.49
N GLY A 62 9.11 26.09 6.48
CA GLY A 62 9.80 25.61 7.68
C GLY A 62 9.36 24.25 8.26
N HIS A 63 8.36 23.56 7.69
CA HIS A 63 7.89 22.26 8.19
C HIS A 63 8.79 21.08 7.80
N ILE A 64 8.72 19.97 8.58
CA ILE A 64 9.40 18.71 8.23
C ILE A 64 9.02 18.25 6.82
N LYS A 65 10.01 17.84 6.04
CA LYS A 65 9.76 17.39 4.66
C LYS A 65 8.85 16.14 4.67
N PRO A 66 7.93 16.01 3.70
CA PRO A 66 7.22 14.76 3.48
C PRO A 66 8.18 13.59 3.29
N HIS A 67 7.71 12.39 3.58
CA HIS A 67 8.48 11.18 3.36
C HIS A 67 8.77 10.99 1.87
N GLY A 68 10.03 10.72 1.51
CA GLY A 68 10.49 10.75 0.11
C GLY A 68 10.69 12.16 -0.47
N GLY A 69 10.50 13.23 0.33
CA GLY A 69 10.80 14.62 -0.02
C GLY A 69 9.64 15.42 -0.60
N LEU A 70 8.70 14.76 -1.30
CA LEU A 70 7.54 15.39 -1.93
C LEU A 70 6.23 14.78 -1.42
N LEU A 71 5.20 15.62 -1.28
CA LEU A 71 3.85 15.16 -0.94
C LEU A 71 3.13 14.75 -2.23
N SER A 72 2.84 13.46 -2.37
CA SER A 72 2.21 12.88 -3.57
C SER A 72 0.69 13.02 -3.46
N ASN A 73 0.13 14.13 -3.94
CA ASN A 73 -1.33 14.33 -3.98
C ASN A 73 -1.87 13.88 -5.34
N LEU A 74 -2.66 12.81 -5.35
CA LEU A 74 -3.17 12.17 -6.57
C LEU A 74 -4.58 12.63 -6.94
N MET A 75 -5.12 13.63 -6.22
CA MET A 75 -6.46 14.16 -6.48
C MET A 75 -6.49 15.01 -7.75
N HIS A 76 -7.36 14.63 -8.69
CA HIS A 76 -7.67 15.47 -9.83
C HIS A 76 -8.64 16.59 -9.42
N THR A 77 -8.38 17.83 -9.83
CA THR A 77 -9.25 18.99 -9.55
C THR A 77 -10.17 19.33 -10.71
N ASN A 78 -9.78 19.02 -11.94
CA ASN A 78 -10.52 19.33 -13.15
C ASN A 78 -11.63 18.30 -13.43
N ALA A 79 -12.87 18.76 -13.56
CA ALA A 79 -14.03 17.91 -13.82
C ALA A 79 -13.95 17.16 -15.17
N LYS A 80 -13.31 17.76 -16.18
CA LYS A 80 -13.13 17.12 -17.49
C LYS A 80 -12.26 15.87 -17.38
N ASP A 81 -11.13 16.00 -16.70
CA ASP A 81 -10.16 14.91 -16.52
C ASP A 81 -10.78 13.75 -15.73
N LYS A 82 -11.57 14.06 -14.69
CA LYS A 82 -12.36 13.05 -13.95
C LYS A 82 -13.33 12.29 -14.85
N GLY A 83 -14.06 13.02 -15.69
CA GLY A 83 -15.03 12.43 -16.62
C GLY A 83 -14.38 11.55 -17.69
N ASP A 84 -13.19 11.92 -18.16
CA ASP A 84 -12.46 11.15 -19.16
C ASP A 84 -11.87 9.86 -18.56
N LEU A 85 -11.30 9.92 -17.34
CA LEU A 85 -10.86 8.73 -16.60
C LEU A 85 -11.99 7.71 -16.36
N LEU A 86 -13.20 8.19 -16.02
CA LEU A 86 -14.36 7.32 -15.83
C LEU A 86 -14.82 6.64 -17.13
N LYS A 87 -14.73 7.34 -18.27
CA LYS A 87 -15.05 6.72 -19.58
C LYS A 87 -14.06 5.61 -19.93
N GLU A 88 -12.78 5.81 -19.63
CA GLU A 88 -11.72 4.81 -19.89
C GLU A 88 -11.90 3.52 -19.08
N CYS A 89 -12.61 3.56 -17.95
CA CYS A 89 -12.96 2.36 -17.18
C CYS A 89 -13.89 1.41 -17.96
N ASN A 90 -14.56 1.88 -19.02
CA ASN A 90 -15.50 1.11 -19.84
C ASN A 90 -16.58 0.39 -18.99
N GLY A 91 -17.06 1.04 -17.93
CA GLY A 91 -18.07 0.48 -17.03
C GLY A 91 -17.57 -0.58 -16.03
N ARG A 92 -16.26 -0.83 -15.95
CA ARG A 92 -15.70 -1.71 -14.92
C ARG A 92 -15.66 -1.02 -13.58
N VAL A 93 -16.29 -1.63 -12.59
CA VAL A 93 -16.36 -1.13 -11.22
C VAL A 93 -15.88 -2.23 -10.28
N LEU A 94 -14.99 -1.86 -9.36
CA LEU A 94 -14.54 -2.70 -8.26
C LEU A 94 -15.03 -2.10 -6.95
N ALA A 95 -15.89 -2.83 -6.24
CA ALA A 95 -16.36 -2.45 -4.92
C ALA A 95 -15.23 -2.64 -3.90
N LEU A 96 -14.93 -1.58 -3.14
CA LEU A 96 -13.92 -1.56 -2.09
C LEU A 96 -14.50 -2.03 -0.75
N SER A 97 -13.66 -2.72 0.03
CA SER A 97 -13.88 -2.89 1.47
C SER A 97 -13.63 -1.58 2.22
N ASP A 98 -14.07 -1.49 3.48
CA ASP A 98 -13.80 -0.32 4.33
C ASP A 98 -12.29 -0.03 4.44
N ARG A 99 -11.48 -1.09 4.47
CA ARG A 99 -10.01 -0.98 4.50
C ARG A 99 -9.46 -0.49 3.17
N GLY A 100 -9.94 -1.04 2.05
CA GLY A 100 -9.57 -0.59 0.71
C GLY A 100 -9.88 0.90 0.52
N ALA A 101 -11.04 1.37 1.00
CA ALA A 101 -11.40 2.78 0.95
C ALA A 101 -10.45 3.66 1.78
N CYS A 102 -10.04 3.21 2.97
CA CYS A 102 -9.03 3.90 3.77
C CYS A 102 -7.67 4.01 3.05
N ASP A 103 -7.20 2.91 2.46
CA ASP A 103 -5.90 2.90 1.76
C ASP A 103 -5.94 3.78 0.51
N VAL A 104 -7.04 3.77 -0.25
CA VAL A 104 -7.26 4.67 -1.40
C VAL A 104 -7.26 6.12 -0.95
N GLU A 105 -7.93 6.47 0.15
CA GLU A 105 -7.92 7.83 0.69
C GLU A 105 -6.51 8.31 1.06
N LEU A 106 -5.72 7.46 1.71
CA LEU A 106 -4.34 7.78 2.11
C LEU A 106 -3.39 7.88 0.91
N LEU A 107 -3.63 7.12 -0.16
CA LEU A 107 -2.92 7.29 -1.42
C LEU A 107 -3.30 8.62 -2.08
N MET A 108 -4.60 8.92 -2.18
CA MET A 108 -5.09 10.11 -2.84
C MET A 108 -4.63 11.41 -2.16
N ASN A 109 -4.68 11.47 -0.83
CA ASN A 109 -4.33 12.67 -0.07
C ASN A 109 -2.81 12.81 0.22
N GLY A 110 -2.00 11.84 -0.20
CA GLY A 110 -0.55 11.82 -0.01
C GLY A 110 -0.07 11.37 1.36
N GLY A 111 -0.95 10.79 2.19
CA GLY A 111 -0.59 10.16 3.46
C GLY A 111 0.43 9.02 3.30
N PHE A 112 0.43 8.35 2.14
CA PHE A 112 1.39 7.29 1.78
C PHE A 112 2.54 7.74 0.87
N SER A 113 2.84 9.05 0.83
CA SER A 113 4.02 9.54 0.09
C SER A 113 5.27 8.73 0.46
N PRO A 114 6.09 8.28 -0.52
CA PRO A 114 6.11 8.70 -1.93
C PRO A 114 5.29 7.80 -2.89
N LEU A 115 4.34 7.00 -2.40
CA LEU A 115 3.57 6.12 -3.28
C LEU A 115 2.56 6.92 -4.13
N GLU A 116 2.48 6.55 -5.42
CA GLU A 116 1.53 7.11 -6.40
C GLU A 116 0.41 6.10 -6.76
N GLY A 117 0.36 4.98 -6.04
CA GLY A 117 -0.61 3.92 -6.28
C GLY A 117 -0.36 2.69 -5.43
N PHE A 118 -1.07 1.61 -5.74
CA PHE A 118 -0.87 0.31 -5.11
C PHE A 118 0.43 -0.33 -5.63
N MET A 119 1.18 -0.96 -4.73
CA MET A 119 2.46 -1.58 -5.08
C MET A 119 2.27 -2.69 -6.10
N ASN A 120 3.13 -2.74 -7.12
CA ASN A 120 3.23 -3.89 -8.02
C ASN A 120 3.92 -5.09 -7.32
N GLN A 121 3.90 -6.27 -7.96
CA GLN A 121 4.44 -7.49 -7.36
C GLN A 121 5.91 -7.36 -6.91
N GLU A 122 6.75 -6.68 -7.70
CA GLU A 122 8.17 -6.52 -7.40
C GLU A 122 8.40 -5.59 -6.22
N THR A 123 7.73 -4.43 -6.22
CA THR A 123 7.77 -3.45 -5.12
C THR A 123 7.23 -4.06 -3.83
N TYR A 124 6.12 -4.79 -3.92
CA TYR A 124 5.54 -5.55 -2.81
C TYR A 124 6.54 -6.52 -2.21
N LYS A 125 7.16 -7.40 -3.03
CA LYS A 125 8.13 -8.39 -2.54
C LYS A 125 9.32 -7.70 -1.88
N HIS A 126 9.82 -6.62 -2.46
CA HIS A 126 10.94 -5.88 -1.90
C HIS A 126 10.58 -5.25 -0.53
N VAL A 127 9.38 -4.70 -0.40
CA VAL A 127 8.87 -4.14 0.86
C VAL A 127 8.69 -5.22 1.92
N VAL A 128 8.08 -6.35 1.58
CA VAL A 128 7.89 -7.46 2.51
C VAL A 128 9.24 -7.97 3.05
N LEU A 129 10.24 -8.15 2.17
CA LEU A 129 11.52 -8.73 2.58
C LEU A 129 12.46 -7.74 3.27
N ASN A 130 12.43 -6.46 2.88
CA ASN A 130 13.45 -5.48 3.26
C ASN A 130 12.90 -4.26 4.01
N ALA A 131 11.58 -4.16 4.22
CA ALA A 131 10.90 -2.99 4.79
C ALA A 131 11.25 -1.66 4.09
N ARG A 132 11.54 -1.72 2.78
CA ARG A 132 11.97 -0.59 1.96
C ARG A 132 11.34 -0.66 0.58
N LEU A 133 11.12 0.50 -0.03
CA LEU A 133 10.85 0.60 -1.46
C LEU A 133 12.13 0.26 -2.27
N PRO A 134 12.00 -0.13 -3.55
CA PRO A 134 13.14 -0.42 -4.42
C PRO A 134 14.16 0.72 -4.54
N ASN A 135 13.74 1.97 -4.33
CA ASN A 135 14.60 3.15 -4.30
C ASN A 135 15.36 3.34 -2.97
N GLY A 136 15.25 2.40 -2.02
CA GLY A 136 15.90 2.42 -0.70
C GLY A 136 15.12 3.15 0.39
N THR A 137 14.06 3.87 0.05
CA THR A 137 13.22 4.60 1.00
C THR A 137 12.53 3.64 1.97
N LEU A 138 12.59 3.91 3.28
CA LEU A 138 11.95 3.07 4.30
C LEU A 138 10.44 3.02 4.09
N PHE A 139 9.85 1.84 4.02
CA PHE A 139 8.40 1.65 3.96
C PHE A 139 8.05 0.29 4.55
N GLY A 140 7.48 0.28 5.75
CA GLY A 140 7.46 -0.92 6.60
C GLY A 140 6.37 -1.95 6.27
N LEU A 141 5.33 -1.57 5.54
CA LEU A 141 4.19 -2.45 5.24
C LEU A 141 3.77 -2.34 3.78
N PRO A 142 3.37 -3.44 3.13
CA PRO A 142 2.89 -3.39 1.75
C PRO A 142 1.52 -2.71 1.64
N VAL A 143 1.38 -1.81 0.67
CA VAL A 143 0.10 -1.18 0.29
C VAL A 143 -0.35 -1.80 -1.02
N VAL A 144 -1.37 -2.64 -0.95
CA VAL A 144 -1.88 -3.46 -2.06
C VAL A 144 -3.39 -3.49 -2.03
N LEU A 145 -4.03 -3.55 -3.19
CA LEU A 145 -5.47 -3.73 -3.30
C LEU A 145 -5.78 -5.20 -3.56
N ASP A 146 -6.65 -5.81 -2.77
CA ASP A 146 -7.06 -7.19 -2.95
C ASP A 146 -8.37 -7.34 -3.72
N THR A 147 -8.51 -8.45 -4.45
CA THR A 147 -9.74 -8.80 -5.17
C THR A 147 -9.93 -10.32 -5.26
N MET A 148 -11.18 -10.75 -5.39
CA MET A 148 -11.56 -12.12 -5.77
C MET A 148 -11.85 -12.24 -7.28
N ASP A 149 -11.92 -11.12 -8.00
CA ASP A 149 -12.31 -11.10 -9.41
C ASP A 149 -11.18 -11.66 -10.30
N GLU A 150 -11.47 -12.74 -11.02
CA GLU A 150 -10.53 -13.38 -11.95
C GLU A 150 -10.44 -12.66 -13.30
N PHE A 151 -11.47 -11.90 -13.69
CA PHE A 151 -11.60 -11.26 -15.00
C PHE A 151 -10.81 -9.96 -15.14
N LEU A 152 -10.46 -9.30 -14.03
CA LEU A 152 -9.58 -8.14 -14.03
C LEU A 152 -8.18 -8.51 -14.53
N LYS A 153 -7.65 -7.73 -15.46
CA LYS A 153 -6.33 -7.95 -16.08
C LYS A 153 -5.47 -6.70 -16.04
N PRO A 154 -4.13 -6.84 -16.03
CA PRO A 154 -3.22 -5.73 -16.28
C PRO A 154 -3.54 -4.98 -17.58
N GLY A 155 -3.30 -3.67 -17.60
CA GLY A 155 -3.62 -2.75 -18.68
C GLY A 155 -5.06 -2.24 -18.69
N GLN A 156 -5.89 -2.67 -17.73
CA GLN A 156 -7.27 -2.18 -17.60
C GLN A 156 -7.36 -1.06 -16.57
N LYS A 157 -8.26 -0.10 -16.84
CA LYS A 157 -8.70 0.88 -15.85
C LYS A 157 -10.01 0.41 -15.21
N VAL A 158 -10.09 0.53 -13.90
CA VAL A 158 -11.27 0.16 -13.11
C VAL A 158 -11.65 1.29 -12.16
N ALA A 159 -12.94 1.58 -12.08
CA ALA A 159 -13.47 2.54 -11.12
C ALA A 159 -13.55 1.88 -9.74
N LEU A 160 -12.99 2.52 -8.73
CA LEU A 160 -13.02 2.07 -7.35
C LEU A 160 -14.22 2.70 -6.64
N GLU A 161 -15.20 1.87 -6.27
CA GLU A 161 -16.44 2.32 -5.65
C GLU A 161 -16.50 1.95 -4.16
N TYR A 162 -16.95 2.88 -3.33
CA TYR A 162 -17.22 2.65 -1.92
C TYR A 162 -18.54 3.32 -1.54
N LYS A 163 -19.46 2.55 -0.95
CA LYS A 163 -20.80 3.02 -0.54
C LYS A 163 -21.53 3.81 -1.64
N ALA A 164 -21.58 3.25 -2.85
CA ALA A 164 -22.20 3.84 -4.05
C ALA A 164 -21.59 5.17 -4.52
N ARG A 165 -20.33 5.44 -4.16
CA ARG A 165 -19.55 6.58 -4.68
C ARG A 165 -18.24 6.11 -5.28
N VAL A 166 -17.88 6.66 -6.43
CA VAL A 166 -16.60 6.36 -7.06
C VAL A 166 -15.53 7.27 -6.47
N LEU A 167 -14.57 6.68 -5.75
CA LEU A 167 -13.52 7.42 -5.08
C LEU A 167 -12.34 7.72 -6.01
N ALA A 168 -11.94 6.72 -6.78
CA ALA A 168 -10.74 6.78 -7.62
C ALA A 168 -10.85 5.86 -8.83
N VAL A 169 -9.93 6.02 -9.77
CA VAL A 169 -9.68 5.06 -10.86
C VAL A 169 -8.34 4.40 -10.62
N LEU A 170 -8.31 3.07 -10.71
CA LEU A 170 -7.08 2.28 -10.68
C LEU A 170 -6.74 1.86 -12.11
N GLU A 171 -5.54 2.21 -12.57
CA GLU A 171 -4.91 1.59 -13.73
C GLU A 171 -4.10 0.39 -13.27
N ILE A 172 -4.51 -0.82 -13.68
CA ILE A 172 -3.91 -2.06 -13.18
C ILE A 172 -2.62 -2.34 -13.95
N ASP A 173 -1.49 -2.32 -13.27
CA ASP A 173 -0.18 -2.68 -13.84
C ASP A 173 0.14 -4.17 -13.65
N SER A 174 -0.28 -4.73 -12.51
CA SER A 174 0.04 -6.11 -12.16
C SER A 174 -1.07 -6.77 -11.35
N LYS A 175 -1.24 -8.07 -11.54
CA LYS A 175 -2.14 -8.93 -10.78
C LYS A 175 -1.42 -10.24 -10.46
N TRP A 176 -1.37 -10.61 -9.19
CA TRP A 176 -0.70 -11.84 -8.76
C TRP A 176 -1.38 -12.47 -7.54
N ILE A 177 -1.02 -13.72 -7.26
CA ILE A 177 -1.39 -14.40 -6.02
C ILE A 177 -0.24 -14.22 -5.03
N PRO A 178 -0.45 -13.57 -3.87
CA PRO A 178 0.59 -13.35 -2.87
C PRO A 178 0.87 -14.61 -2.03
N ASP A 179 2.09 -14.69 -1.49
CA ASP A 179 2.42 -15.63 -0.43
C ASP A 179 2.05 -15.01 0.92
N LYS A 180 0.80 -15.25 1.34
CA LYS A 180 0.23 -14.69 2.57
C LYS A 180 1.00 -15.09 3.83
N PRO A 181 1.44 -16.36 4.02
CA PRO A 181 2.32 -16.74 5.14
C PRO A 181 3.64 -15.96 5.17
N LEU A 182 4.28 -15.75 4.01
CA LEU A 182 5.53 -14.99 3.93
C LEU A 182 5.30 -13.52 4.35
N GLU A 183 4.23 -12.90 3.86
CA GLU A 183 3.85 -11.54 4.27
C GLU A 183 3.57 -11.45 5.77
N ALA A 184 2.80 -12.40 6.32
CA ALA A 184 2.49 -12.48 7.74
C ALA A 184 3.77 -12.51 8.59
N TYR A 185 4.70 -13.41 8.25
CA TYR A 185 5.95 -13.56 8.99
C TYR A 185 6.81 -12.29 8.95
N HIS A 186 7.05 -11.72 7.77
CA HIS A 186 7.96 -10.58 7.65
C HIS A 186 7.36 -9.24 8.07
N CYS A 187 6.06 -9.02 7.83
CA CYS A 187 5.42 -7.73 8.14
C CYS A 187 4.84 -7.67 9.55
N TYR A 188 4.41 -8.81 10.12
CA TYR A 188 3.74 -8.86 11.42
C TYR A 188 4.52 -9.66 12.48
N GLY A 189 5.67 -10.24 12.10
CA GLY A 189 6.52 -11.00 13.01
C GLY A 189 5.90 -12.31 13.50
N SER A 190 4.76 -12.73 12.94
CA SER A 190 4.02 -13.91 13.35
C SER A 190 3.22 -14.48 12.19
N THR A 191 3.00 -15.79 12.20
CA THR A 191 2.10 -16.49 11.28
C THR A 191 0.87 -17.05 12.00
N LEU A 192 0.72 -16.73 13.30
CA LEU A 192 -0.41 -17.19 14.11
C LEU A 192 -1.66 -16.38 13.80
N LEU A 193 -2.77 -17.09 13.59
CA LEU A 193 -4.05 -16.49 13.23
C LEU A 193 -4.66 -15.63 14.35
N GLU A 194 -4.17 -15.77 15.59
CA GLU A 194 -4.55 -14.92 16.72
C GLU A 194 -4.10 -13.47 16.56
N HIS A 195 -3.05 -13.22 15.76
CA HIS A 195 -2.60 -11.86 15.46
C HIS A 195 -3.58 -11.20 14.48
N PRO A 196 -4.21 -10.05 14.82
CA PRO A 196 -5.25 -9.43 13.98
C PRO A 196 -4.79 -9.15 12.54
N GLY A 197 -3.53 -8.69 12.38
CA GLY A 197 -2.95 -8.47 11.05
C GLY A 197 -2.79 -9.74 10.21
N VAL A 198 -2.50 -10.88 10.85
CA VAL A 198 -2.37 -12.17 10.15
C VAL A 198 -3.75 -12.70 9.79
N GLN A 199 -4.71 -12.60 10.71
CA GLN A 199 -6.11 -12.95 10.45
C GLN A 199 -6.66 -12.19 9.24
N MET A 200 -6.45 -10.88 9.19
CA MET A 200 -6.89 -10.03 8.11
C MET A 200 -6.26 -10.43 6.76
N ILE A 201 -4.95 -10.68 6.70
CA ILE A 201 -4.32 -11.13 5.44
C ILE A 201 -4.87 -12.48 5.00
N CYS A 202 -4.98 -13.43 5.93
CA CYS A 202 -5.35 -14.81 5.61
C CYS A 202 -6.84 -14.97 5.28
N MET A 203 -7.72 -14.32 6.04
CA MET A 203 -9.15 -14.59 6.04
C MET A 203 -10.00 -13.49 5.40
N GLU A 204 -9.60 -12.23 5.52
CA GLU A 204 -10.41 -11.10 5.03
C GLU A 204 -9.98 -10.66 3.63
N ARG A 205 -8.67 -10.59 3.36
CA ARG A 205 -8.16 -10.20 2.04
C ARG A 205 -8.46 -11.24 0.97
N GLY A 206 -8.75 -10.73 -0.22
CA GLY A 206 -8.91 -11.45 -1.47
C GLY A 206 -7.79 -12.40 -1.85
N LYS A 207 -8.04 -13.20 -2.90
CA LYS A 207 -7.09 -14.17 -3.48
C LYS A 207 -5.99 -13.49 -4.28
N TYR A 208 -6.32 -12.41 -5.00
CA TYR A 208 -5.39 -11.70 -5.88
C TYR A 208 -5.07 -10.33 -5.31
N TYR A 209 -3.81 -9.90 -5.48
CA TYR A 209 -3.39 -8.53 -5.27
C TYR A 209 -3.25 -7.82 -6.61
N LEU A 210 -3.67 -6.56 -6.62
CA LEU A 210 -3.59 -5.63 -7.72
C LEU A 210 -2.61 -4.52 -7.35
N GLY A 211 -1.69 -4.25 -8.27
CA GLY A 211 -0.78 -3.11 -8.21
C GLY A 211 -1.01 -2.20 -9.40
N GLY A 212 -0.80 -0.91 -9.21
CA GLY A 212 -0.91 0.09 -10.26
C GLY A 212 -1.28 1.47 -9.77
N ASN A 213 -1.35 2.43 -10.69
CA ASN A 213 -1.49 3.85 -10.40
C ASN A 213 -2.93 4.22 -10.03
N VAL A 214 -3.06 5.11 -9.05
CA VAL A 214 -4.36 5.57 -8.55
C VAL A 214 -4.59 7.03 -8.94
N TYR A 215 -5.74 7.29 -9.55
CA TYR A 215 -6.19 8.62 -9.92
C TYR A 215 -7.38 9.01 -9.05
N GLY A 216 -7.19 9.98 -8.15
CA GLY A 216 -8.20 10.38 -7.18
C GLY A 216 -9.30 11.25 -7.79
N LEU A 217 -10.56 10.90 -7.51
CA LEU A 217 -11.75 11.63 -7.99
C LEU A 217 -12.47 12.33 -6.84
N GLU A 218 -12.85 11.60 -5.79
CA GLU A 218 -13.60 12.11 -4.64
C GLU A 218 -13.11 11.44 -3.36
N LEU A 219 -13.08 12.20 -2.26
CA LEU A 219 -12.77 11.66 -0.93
C LEU A 219 -13.99 10.92 -0.36
N PRO A 220 -13.79 9.83 0.40
CA PRO A 220 -14.91 9.11 0.99
C PRO A 220 -15.63 9.97 2.04
N ALA A 221 -16.96 9.86 2.07
CA ALA A 221 -17.75 10.50 3.10
C ALA A 221 -17.56 9.77 4.44
N ARG A 222 -17.20 10.53 5.48
CA ARG A 222 -17.07 10.06 6.86
C ARG A 222 -17.93 10.90 7.78
N ASP A 223 -18.40 10.29 8.86
CA ASP A 223 -19.21 10.99 9.87
C ASP A 223 -18.38 12.05 10.61
N ILE A 224 -17.09 11.77 10.80
CA ILE A 224 -16.12 12.68 11.41
C ILE A 224 -15.19 13.22 10.32
N PRO A 225 -15.14 14.55 10.10
CA PRO A 225 -14.26 15.14 9.10
C PRO A 225 -12.79 14.90 9.46
N CYS A 226 -12.03 14.35 8.53
CA CYS A 226 -10.61 14.08 8.68
C CYS A 226 -9.81 15.07 7.83
N ALA A 227 -8.88 15.82 8.45
CA ALA A 227 -8.04 16.76 7.73
C ALA A 227 -6.96 16.03 6.90
N THR A 228 -6.70 16.50 5.68
CA THR A 228 -5.65 15.96 4.82
C THR A 228 -4.26 16.40 5.30
N PRO A 229 -3.17 15.70 4.90
CA PRO A 229 -1.80 16.13 5.24
C PRO A 229 -1.51 17.58 4.84
N SER A 230 -2.04 18.04 3.70
CA SER A 230 -1.91 19.42 3.23
C SER A 230 -2.64 20.42 4.15
N GLU A 231 -3.86 20.10 4.56
CA GLU A 231 -4.66 20.95 5.47
C GLU A 231 -4.03 21.03 6.86
N VAL A 232 -3.59 19.89 7.41
CA VAL A 232 -2.89 19.86 8.70
C VAL A 232 -1.64 20.74 8.62
N ARG A 233 -0.83 20.60 7.57
CA ARG A 233 0.36 21.44 7.37
C ARG A 233 0.03 22.92 7.26
N ALA A 234 -1.06 23.29 6.59
CA ALA A 234 -1.50 24.68 6.48
C ALA A 234 -1.96 25.27 7.83
N GLN A 235 -2.50 24.43 8.72
CA GLN A 235 -2.91 24.84 10.08
C GLN A 235 -1.74 24.92 11.06
N LEU A 236 -0.61 24.26 10.77
CA LEU A 236 0.55 24.28 11.64
C LEU A 236 1.25 25.66 11.61
N PRO A 237 1.69 26.19 12.77
CA PRO A 237 2.41 27.44 12.82
C PRO A 237 3.75 27.31 12.07
N LYS A 238 4.13 28.37 11.35
CA LYS A 238 5.31 28.42 10.45
C LYS A 238 6.65 28.16 11.15
N ASN A 239 6.69 28.28 12.49
CA ASN A 239 7.90 28.16 13.30
C ASN A 239 7.89 26.94 14.24
N ALA A 240 6.93 26.02 14.15
CA ALA A 240 6.94 24.78 14.95
C ALA A 240 7.89 23.74 14.35
N VAL A 241 9.19 24.04 14.39
CA VAL A 241 10.24 23.18 13.85
C VAL A 241 11.09 22.68 15.02
N SER A 242 10.68 21.57 15.62
CA SER A 242 11.55 20.63 16.37
C SER A 242 10.75 19.60 17.18
N SER A 243 9.54 19.92 17.63
CA SER A 243 8.77 19.03 18.52
C SER A 243 7.26 19.19 18.34
N ILE A 244 6.71 18.81 17.18
CA ILE A 244 5.28 18.49 17.12
C ILE A 244 5.15 17.05 17.61
N ALA A 245 4.90 16.90 18.91
CA ALA A 245 4.57 15.60 19.49
C ALA A 245 3.24 15.14 18.87
N ARG A 246 3.25 14.00 18.17
CA ARG A 246 2.02 13.35 17.72
C ARG A 246 1.37 12.70 18.93
N CYS A 247 0.37 13.40 19.48
CA CYS A 247 -0.34 13.10 20.74
C CYS A 247 0.62 12.90 21.93
N PRO A 248 0.58 13.73 22.98
CA PRO A 248 1.20 13.31 24.24
C PRO A 248 0.56 11.97 24.66
N PRO A 249 1.31 11.07 25.32
CA PRO A 249 0.70 9.90 25.95
C PRO A 249 -0.47 10.40 26.80
N GLN A 250 -1.65 9.79 26.61
CA GLN A 250 -2.74 10.03 27.54
C GLN A 250 -2.27 9.44 28.87
N ASP A 251 -1.95 10.32 29.82
CA ASP A 251 -1.75 9.91 31.20
C ASP A 251 -3.12 9.38 31.68
N ASP A 252 -3.25 8.05 31.75
CA ASP A 252 -4.34 7.35 32.43
C ASP A 252 -4.24 7.55 33.95
#